data_AF-A0A290Z7Z8-F1
#
_entry.id   AF-A0A290Z7Z8-F1
#
_cell.length_a   1.000
_cell.length_b   1.000
_cell.length_c   1.000
_cell.angle_alpha   90.00
_cell.angle_beta   90.00
_cell.angle_gamma   90.00
#
_symmetry.space_group_name_H-M   'P 1'
#
loop_
_entity.id
_entity.type
_entity.pdbx_description
1 polymer ?
#
loop_
_entity_poly.entity_id
_entity_poly.type
_entity_poly.pdbx_seq_one_letter_code
_entity_poly.pdbx_strand_id
1 'polypeptide(L)'
;MSVSLTGPGSHVLVRRPGVGSLSVGPPGSDKVDLVVGPDDRVDWTALDGLETPAGGLWPRWVDYRGNDLSVFEWARARRVEGLHFEAASDVVIDASGSRFGSLTVNSGGHCVRLRLAPAELCPRVALQGAPTDFVLAAGGALPELALALPATSARALPRLPVLADLTHLMVSTGPLDEPFDCRSLLQFPRLRSLALSGSLANLGALEALPLRQLQIRFCPDLSGLPPLRSFPELTSFLAWNVDAAVGRRLRTELRGPIAQRLTGHSGVSQLRERPWFVEEYGLPFAGWAPRTGAAATKAFKVASKAIGRGGDVREAVTGFVRRVGELPGVETGEREDAAEAAVLLGEIGGVDRDTALGWFEAVRDF
;
A
#
# COMPACT_ATOMS: atom_id res chain seq x y z
N MET A 1 -0.14 -32.21 12.46
CA MET A 1 0.79 -33.21 11.89
C MET A 1 2.21 -32.77 12.14
N SER A 2 3.16 -33.69 12.32
CA SER A 2 4.57 -33.33 12.46
C SER A 2 5.18 -33.04 11.09
N VAL A 3 5.99 -31.98 10.99
CA VAL A 3 6.78 -31.61 9.81
C VAL A 3 8.22 -31.29 10.22
N SER A 4 9.15 -31.49 9.29
CA SER A 4 10.59 -31.45 9.56
C SER A 4 11.26 -30.22 8.92
N LEU A 5 10.87 -29.00 9.31
CA LEU A 5 11.41 -27.78 8.68
C LEU A 5 12.87 -27.49 9.02
N THR A 6 13.29 -27.63 10.29
CA THR A 6 14.68 -27.34 10.72
C THR A 6 15.39 -28.58 11.28
N GLY A 7 14.72 -29.74 11.25
CA GLY A 7 15.19 -31.01 11.78
C GLY A 7 14.05 -32.03 11.88
N PRO A 8 14.34 -33.31 12.14
CA PRO A 8 13.32 -34.36 12.19
C PRO A 8 12.21 -34.05 13.20
N GLY A 9 10.97 -33.95 12.73
CA GLY A 9 9.80 -33.70 13.57
C GLY A 9 9.81 -32.38 14.34
N SER A 10 10.65 -31.43 13.91
CA SER A 10 10.90 -30.15 14.61
C SER A 10 9.65 -29.30 14.84
N HIS A 11 8.60 -29.47 14.04
CA HIS A 11 7.42 -28.62 14.10
C HIS A 11 6.12 -29.41 14.05
N VAL A 12 5.07 -28.80 14.63
CA VAL A 12 3.70 -29.29 14.55
C VAL A 12 2.88 -28.33 13.70
N LEU A 13 2.49 -28.76 12.51
CA LEU A 13 1.61 -28.03 11.62
C LEU A 13 0.14 -28.35 11.93
N VAL A 14 -0.65 -27.33 12.23
CA VAL A 14 -2.11 -27.43 12.42
C VAL A 14 -2.83 -26.87 11.19
N ARG A 15 -3.37 -27.75 10.35
CA ARG A 15 -4.10 -27.35 9.14
C ARG A 15 -5.58 -27.11 9.45
N ARG A 16 -6.11 -25.99 8.97
CA ARG A 16 -7.56 -25.71 9.02
C ARG A 16 -8.20 -26.03 7.66
N PRO A 17 -9.36 -26.72 7.62
CA PRO A 17 -10.07 -26.98 6.37
C PRO A 17 -10.31 -25.68 5.58
N GLY A 18 -10.06 -25.72 4.27
CA GLY A 18 -10.24 -24.56 3.39
C GLY A 18 -9.12 -23.51 3.43
N VAL A 19 -8.15 -23.60 4.35
CA VAL A 19 -7.02 -22.67 4.42
C VAL A 19 -5.87 -23.17 3.54
N GLY A 20 -5.56 -22.37 2.51
CA GLY A 20 -4.47 -22.62 1.56
C GLY A 20 -3.18 -21.84 1.85
N SER A 21 -3.16 -21.02 2.89
CA SER A 21 -2.00 -20.23 3.29
C SER A 21 -1.15 -20.95 4.33
N LEU A 22 0.12 -20.59 4.40
CA LEU A 22 1.06 -20.95 5.45
C LEU A 22 1.89 -19.72 5.81
N SER A 23 1.90 -19.33 7.08
CA SER A 23 2.81 -18.28 7.57
C SER A 23 3.97 -18.88 8.38
N VAL A 24 5.18 -18.45 8.07
CA VAL A 24 6.43 -18.93 8.69
C VAL A 24 7.29 -17.72 9.06
N GLY A 25 7.79 -17.64 10.30
CA GLY A 25 8.63 -16.50 10.69
C GLY A 25 9.28 -16.62 12.07
N PRO A 26 10.10 -15.62 12.46
CA PRO A 26 10.86 -15.63 13.71
C PRO A 26 9.98 -15.61 14.96
N PRO A 27 10.51 -16.08 16.11
CA PRO A 27 9.87 -15.89 17.40
C PRO A 27 9.46 -14.42 17.62
N GLY A 28 8.25 -14.20 18.13
CA GLY A 28 7.68 -12.85 18.31
C GLY A 28 6.97 -12.29 17.07
N SER A 29 6.95 -13.02 15.94
CA SER A 29 6.08 -12.67 14.81
C SER A 29 4.61 -12.91 15.17
N ASP A 30 3.76 -11.93 14.85
CA ASP A 30 2.33 -12.04 15.11
C ASP A 30 1.68 -13.12 14.23
N LYS A 31 1.04 -14.10 14.87
CA LYS A 31 0.14 -15.08 14.22
C LYS A 31 0.79 -15.89 13.09
N VAL A 32 2.03 -16.35 13.28
CA VAL A 32 2.67 -17.32 12.38
C VAL A 32 2.19 -18.75 12.66
N ASP A 33 2.00 -19.55 11.62
CA ASP A 33 1.63 -20.97 11.74
C ASP A 33 2.83 -21.81 12.22
N LEU A 34 4.04 -21.48 11.76
CA LEU A 34 5.28 -22.16 12.11
C LEU A 34 6.36 -21.14 12.48
N VAL A 35 7.06 -21.40 13.60
CA VAL A 35 8.12 -20.52 14.11
C VAL A 35 9.48 -21.08 13.73
N VAL A 36 10.26 -20.34 12.96
CA VAL A 36 11.65 -20.65 12.61
C VAL A 36 12.52 -19.43 12.87
N GLY A 37 13.77 -19.60 13.29
CA GLY A 37 14.70 -18.48 13.44
C GLY A 37 14.91 -17.70 12.13
N PRO A 38 15.31 -16.42 12.18
CA PRO A 38 15.50 -15.61 10.98
C PRO A 38 16.59 -16.19 10.05
N ASP A 39 17.60 -16.85 10.61
CA ASP A 39 18.71 -17.46 9.87
C ASP A 39 18.61 -18.99 9.79
N ASP A 40 17.51 -19.58 10.27
CA ASP A 40 17.32 -21.02 10.21
C ASP A 40 17.11 -21.45 8.76
N ARG A 41 17.86 -22.46 8.33
CA ARG A 41 17.60 -23.12 7.04
C ARG A 41 16.29 -23.87 7.10
N VAL A 42 15.41 -23.60 6.15
CA VAL A 42 14.07 -24.21 6.08
C VAL A 42 14.04 -25.28 5.00
N ASP A 43 13.69 -26.51 5.37
CA ASP A 43 13.40 -27.57 4.40
C ASP A 43 11.96 -27.47 3.90
N TRP A 44 11.76 -26.71 2.83
CA TRP A 44 10.44 -26.55 2.19
C TRP A 44 9.89 -27.84 1.59
N THR A 45 10.74 -28.83 1.32
CA THR A 45 10.29 -30.14 0.79
C THR A 45 9.52 -30.96 1.83
N ALA A 46 9.64 -30.61 3.12
CA ALA A 46 8.81 -31.18 4.18
C ALA A 46 7.30 -30.89 4.00
N LEU A 47 6.94 -29.97 3.08
CA LEU A 47 5.57 -29.63 2.71
C LEU A 47 5.12 -30.31 1.40
N ASP A 48 5.98 -31.10 0.76
CA ASP A 48 5.63 -31.81 -0.46
C ASP A 48 4.67 -32.97 -0.20
N GLY A 49 3.83 -33.24 -1.19
CA GLY A 49 2.72 -34.20 -1.07
C GLY A 49 1.53 -33.71 -0.24
N LEU A 50 1.61 -32.53 0.38
CA LEU A 50 0.46 -31.94 1.05
C LEU A 50 -0.49 -31.32 0.03
N GLU A 51 -1.77 -31.68 0.15
CA GLU A 51 -2.82 -31.23 -0.75
C GLU A 51 -3.96 -30.55 0.01
N THR A 52 -4.63 -29.63 -0.68
CA THR A 52 -5.93 -29.07 -0.28
C THR A 52 -7.03 -30.13 -0.40
N PRO A 53 -8.19 -29.97 0.25
CA PRO A 53 -9.31 -30.90 0.09
C PRO A 53 -9.78 -31.09 -1.35
N ALA A 54 -9.48 -30.14 -2.25
CA ALA A 54 -9.81 -30.20 -3.67
C ALA A 54 -8.70 -30.82 -4.54
N GLY A 55 -7.66 -31.42 -3.93
CA GLY A 55 -6.55 -32.08 -4.64
C GLY A 55 -5.49 -31.13 -5.23
N GLY A 56 -5.59 -29.82 -4.96
CA GLY A 56 -4.55 -28.85 -5.33
C GLY A 56 -3.39 -28.88 -4.34
N LEU A 57 -2.19 -28.52 -4.79
CA LEU A 57 -0.98 -28.44 -3.96
C LEU A 57 -1.15 -27.46 -2.78
N TRP A 58 -0.68 -27.86 -1.59
CA TRP A 58 -0.67 -27.05 -0.37
C TRP A 58 0.76 -26.90 0.18
N PRO A 59 1.21 -25.71 0.59
CA PRO A 59 0.48 -24.44 0.59
C PRO A 59 0.34 -23.86 -0.82
N ARG A 60 -0.72 -23.05 -1.00
CA ARG A 60 -0.96 -22.22 -2.18
C ARG A 60 -0.31 -20.85 -2.00
N TRP A 61 -0.42 -20.30 -0.80
CA TRP A 61 0.14 -18.99 -0.41
C TRP A 61 1.12 -19.17 0.73
N VAL A 62 2.27 -18.53 0.64
CA VAL A 62 3.30 -18.56 1.69
C VAL A 62 3.61 -17.13 2.12
N ASP A 63 3.49 -16.87 3.41
CA ASP A 63 4.00 -15.65 4.05
C ASP A 63 5.25 -16.04 4.85
N TYR A 64 6.43 -15.62 4.39
CA TYR A 64 7.70 -15.96 5.01
C TYR A 64 8.46 -14.70 5.44
N ARG A 65 8.85 -14.64 6.71
CA ARG A 65 9.78 -13.63 7.23
C ARG A 65 11.07 -14.32 7.68
N GLY A 66 12.20 -13.90 7.13
CA GLY A 66 13.51 -14.46 7.45
C GLY A 66 14.52 -14.28 6.32
N ASN A 67 15.62 -15.02 6.39
CA ASN A 67 16.77 -14.91 5.50
C ASN A 67 17.01 -16.18 4.66
N ASP A 68 16.29 -17.28 4.91
CA ASP A 68 16.40 -18.49 4.10
C ASP A 68 15.77 -18.28 2.71
N LEU A 69 16.61 -18.41 1.68
CA LEU A 69 16.20 -18.18 0.30
C LEU A 69 15.78 -19.48 -0.42
N SER A 70 15.79 -20.61 0.27
CA SER A 70 15.54 -21.90 -0.38
C SER A 70 14.09 -22.07 -0.83
N VAL A 71 13.17 -21.20 -0.37
CA VAL A 71 11.80 -21.08 -0.91
C VAL A 71 11.78 -20.76 -2.41
N PHE A 72 12.75 -19.96 -2.88
CA PHE A 72 12.87 -19.60 -4.29
C PHE A 72 13.34 -20.79 -5.14
N GLU A 73 14.22 -21.64 -4.60
CA GLU A 73 14.65 -22.89 -5.24
C GLU A 73 13.54 -23.94 -5.25
N TRP A 74 12.83 -24.10 -4.13
CA TRP A 74 11.68 -25.00 -4.04
C TRP A 74 10.59 -24.63 -5.06
N ALA A 75 10.34 -23.34 -5.24
CA ALA A 75 9.40 -22.83 -6.23
C ALA A 75 9.81 -23.08 -7.70
N ARG A 76 11.04 -23.55 -7.99
CA ARG A 76 11.46 -23.94 -9.34
C ARG A 76 10.86 -25.30 -9.75
N ALA A 77 10.84 -26.24 -8.80
CA ALA A 77 10.31 -27.57 -9.02
C ALA A 77 8.78 -27.61 -8.97
N ARG A 78 8.17 -26.68 -8.22
CA ARG A 78 6.75 -26.67 -7.91
C ARG A 78 6.18 -25.25 -7.92
N ARG A 79 5.05 -25.05 -8.59
CA ARG A 79 4.40 -23.72 -8.60
C ARG A 79 3.78 -23.39 -7.24
N VAL A 80 4.02 -22.17 -6.77
CA VAL A 80 3.35 -21.56 -5.61
C VAL A 80 2.44 -20.44 -6.11
N GLU A 81 1.20 -20.33 -5.64
CA GLU A 81 0.27 -19.32 -6.15
C GLU A 81 0.66 -17.91 -5.72
N GLY A 82 1.17 -17.75 -4.49
CA GLY A 82 1.84 -16.53 -4.12
C GLY A 82 2.82 -16.68 -2.96
N LEU A 83 3.87 -15.89 -3.02
CA LEU A 83 4.85 -15.74 -1.95
C LEU A 83 4.88 -14.29 -1.51
N HIS A 84 4.72 -14.06 -0.20
CA HIS A 84 5.14 -12.84 0.47
C HIS A 84 6.44 -13.14 1.22
N PHE A 85 7.53 -12.50 0.83
CA PHE A 85 8.84 -12.64 1.45
C PHE A 85 9.19 -11.33 2.14
N GLU A 86 9.45 -11.36 3.45
CA GLU A 86 9.96 -10.23 4.20
C GLU A 86 11.39 -10.53 4.68
N ALA A 87 12.34 -9.71 4.21
CA ALA A 87 13.74 -9.85 4.58
C ALA A 87 13.95 -9.43 6.05
N ALA A 88 14.73 -10.22 6.79
CA ALA A 88 15.17 -9.88 8.15
C ALA A 88 16.61 -9.32 8.19
N SER A 89 17.27 -9.24 7.03
CA SER A 89 18.62 -8.70 6.82
C SER A 89 18.86 -8.43 5.33
N ASP A 90 20.06 -7.96 4.97
CA ASP A 90 20.44 -7.80 3.57
C ASP A 90 20.49 -9.16 2.84
N VAL A 91 19.81 -9.27 1.69
CA VAL A 91 19.66 -10.54 0.96
C VAL A 91 19.92 -10.40 -0.55
N VAL A 92 20.31 -11.52 -1.17
CA VAL A 92 20.50 -11.64 -2.62
C VAL A 92 19.59 -12.74 -3.15
N ILE A 93 18.45 -12.35 -3.72
CA ILE A 93 17.39 -13.23 -4.18
C ILE A 93 17.56 -13.51 -5.69
N ASP A 94 17.62 -14.79 -6.06
CA ASP A 94 17.52 -15.21 -7.46
C ASP A 94 16.18 -15.91 -7.74
N ALA A 95 15.19 -15.13 -8.17
CA ALA A 95 13.88 -15.63 -8.57
C ALA A 95 13.81 -16.04 -10.06
N SER A 96 14.91 -15.98 -10.82
CA SER A 96 14.88 -16.10 -12.30
C SER A 96 14.23 -17.40 -12.82
N GLY A 97 14.33 -18.50 -12.07
CA GLY A 97 13.71 -19.78 -12.41
C GLY A 97 12.47 -20.14 -11.57
N SER A 98 12.08 -19.29 -10.62
CA SER A 98 11.05 -19.60 -9.63
C SER A 98 9.65 -19.37 -10.20
N ARG A 99 8.72 -20.29 -9.90
CA ARG A 99 7.36 -20.31 -10.47
C ARG A 99 6.33 -19.82 -9.45
N PHE A 100 5.99 -18.54 -9.53
CA PHE A 100 5.00 -17.90 -8.65
C PHE A 100 3.78 -17.38 -9.43
N GLY A 101 2.58 -17.48 -8.88
CA GLY A 101 1.43 -16.71 -9.42
C GLY A 101 1.54 -15.20 -9.12
N SER A 102 2.18 -14.85 -8.00
CA SER A 102 2.62 -13.51 -7.65
C SER A 102 3.72 -13.56 -6.59
N LEU A 103 4.67 -12.65 -6.67
CA LEU A 103 5.73 -12.48 -5.67
C LEU A 103 5.59 -11.11 -5.02
N THR A 104 5.55 -11.04 -3.69
CA THR A 104 5.73 -9.80 -2.94
C THR A 104 7.03 -9.89 -2.17
N VAL A 105 7.89 -8.88 -2.31
CA VAL A 105 9.12 -8.75 -1.53
C VAL A 105 9.05 -7.48 -0.70
N ASN A 106 9.03 -7.66 0.62
CA ASN A 106 9.17 -6.60 1.59
C ASN A 106 10.64 -6.53 2.04
N SER A 107 11.25 -5.36 1.89
CA SER A 107 12.64 -5.13 2.27
C SER A 107 12.87 -5.18 3.78
N GLY A 108 11.85 -4.91 4.60
CA GLY A 108 12.04 -4.72 6.05
C GLY A 108 12.99 -3.57 6.40
N GLY A 109 13.31 -2.69 5.45
CA GLY A 109 14.38 -1.67 5.59
C GLY A 109 15.79 -2.17 5.30
N HIS A 110 15.94 -3.34 4.67
CA HIS A 110 17.22 -3.96 4.31
C HIS A 110 17.49 -3.91 2.81
N CYS A 111 18.77 -4.02 2.43
CA CYS A 111 19.15 -4.08 1.02
C CYS A 111 18.76 -5.44 0.41
N VAL A 112 17.89 -5.42 -0.60
CA VAL A 112 17.47 -6.58 -1.37
C VAL A 112 18.02 -6.48 -2.79
N ARG A 113 18.97 -7.36 -3.13
CA ARG A 113 19.37 -7.56 -4.53
C ARG A 113 18.49 -8.64 -5.14
N LEU A 114 17.57 -8.27 -6.03
CA LEU A 114 16.56 -9.18 -6.58
C LEU A 114 16.76 -9.37 -8.08
N ARG A 115 17.03 -10.61 -8.50
CA ARG A 115 16.91 -11.02 -9.89
C ARG A 115 15.48 -11.50 -10.15
N LEU A 116 14.74 -10.76 -10.95
CA LEU A 116 13.34 -11.01 -11.30
C LEU A 116 13.20 -12.28 -12.16
N ALA A 117 12.12 -13.02 -11.92
CA ALA A 117 11.65 -14.06 -12.83
C ALA A 117 11.05 -13.41 -14.09
N PRO A 118 11.16 -14.05 -15.27
CA PRO A 118 10.38 -13.65 -16.43
C PRO A 118 8.88 -13.74 -16.16
N ALA A 119 8.10 -12.90 -16.84
CA ALA A 119 6.64 -12.82 -16.67
C ALA A 119 5.90 -14.16 -16.85
N GLU A 120 6.45 -15.08 -17.64
CA GLU A 120 5.87 -16.42 -17.83
C GLU A 120 5.93 -17.28 -16.55
N LEU A 121 6.95 -17.09 -15.72
CA LEU A 121 7.16 -17.84 -14.48
C LEU A 121 6.59 -17.10 -13.27
N CYS A 122 6.64 -15.77 -13.28
CA CYS A 122 6.04 -14.92 -12.28
C CYS A 122 5.42 -13.68 -12.96
N PRO A 123 4.11 -13.64 -13.21
CA PRO A 123 3.50 -12.55 -13.97
C PRO A 123 3.38 -11.24 -13.19
N ARG A 124 3.47 -11.28 -11.86
CA ARG A 124 3.25 -10.13 -10.97
C ARG A 124 4.26 -10.10 -9.84
N VAL A 125 4.94 -8.96 -9.71
CA VAL A 125 5.89 -8.70 -8.63
C VAL A 125 5.49 -7.42 -7.91
N ALA A 126 5.42 -7.46 -6.58
CA ALA A 126 5.23 -6.30 -5.72
C ALA A 126 6.47 -6.09 -4.85
N LEU A 127 6.97 -4.86 -4.80
CA LEU A 127 8.08 -4.44 -3.94
C LEU A 127 7.53 -3.50 -2.87
N GLN A 128 7.82 -3.80 -1.60
CA GLN A 128 7.39 -3.02 -0.45
C GLN A 128 8.63 -2.53 0.33
N GLY A 129 8.73 -1.22 0.51
CA GLY A 129 9.92 -0.59 1.10
C GLY A 129 10.40 0.62 0.29
N ALA A 130 11.49 1.24 0.73
CA ALA A 130 12.03 2.37 0.01
C ALA A 130 12.61 1.90 -1.34
N PRO A 131 12.43 2.63 -2.45
CA PRO A 131 12.97 2.23 -3.74
C PRO A 131 14.49 2.01 -3.75
N THR A 132 15.22 2.68 -2.86
CA THR A 132 16.67 2.56 -2.67
C THR A 132 17.10 1.23 -2.04
N ASP A 133 16.18 0.53 -1.40
CA ASP A 133 16.45 -0.76 -0.76
C ASP A 133 16.62 -1.87 -1.80
N PHE A 134 16.11 -1.64 -3.02
CA PHE A 134 16.08 -2.64 -4.08
C PHE A 134 17.15 -2.40 -5.15
N VAL A 135 17.96 -3.42 -5.41
CA VAL A 135 18.83 -3.50 -6.58
C VAL A 135 18.29 -4.59 -7.50
N LEU A 136 17.74 -4.19 -8.64
CA LEU A 136 17.03 -5.09 -9.54
C LEU A 136 17.91 -5.59 -10.68
N ALA A 137 17.78 -6.88 -10.98
CA ALA A 137 18.26 -7.51 -12.19
C ALA A 137 17.08 -8.22 -12.88
N ALA A 138 17.09 -8.32 -14.20
CA ALA A 138 16.05 -9.03 -14.94
C ALA A 138 16.66 -9.78 -16.14
N GLY A 139 16.05 -10.89 -16.49
CA GLY A 139 16.28 -11.58 -17.75
C GLY A 139 14.93 -11.95 -18.37
N GLY A 140 14.76 -11.72 -19.68
CA GLY A 140 13.50 -11.99 -20.37
C GLY A 140 12.43 -10.91 -20.17
N ALA A 141 11.16 -11.28 -20.44
CA ALA A 141 10.03 -10.35 -20.37
C ALA A 141 9.75 -9.95 -18.91
N LEU A 142 9.58 -8.64 -18.68
CA LEU A 142 9.32 -8.09 -17.35
C LEU A 142 7.89 -8.40 -16.87
N PRO A 143 7.70 -8.74 -15.58
CA PRO A 143 6.38 -8.89 -14.99
C PRO A 143 5.65 -7.56 -14.85
N GLU A 144 4.36 -7.62 -14.53
CA GLU A 144 3.68 -6.46 -13.95
C GLU A 144 4.35 -6.11 -12.61
N LEU A 145 4.71 -4.84 -12.43
CA LEU A 145 5.40 -4.39 -11.23
C LEU A 145 4.48 -3.51 -10.39
N ALA A 146 4.42 -3.76 -9.08
CA ALA A 146 3.80 -2.89 -8.11
C ALA A 146 4.85 -2.39 -7.11
N LEU A 147 4.82 -1.09 -6.81
CA LEU A 147 5.69 -0.44 -5.84
C LEU A 147 4.82 0.15 -4.74
N ALA A 148 4.91 -0.40 -3.53
CA ALA A 148 4.28 0.15 -2.34
C ALA A 148 5.32 0.92 -1.54
N LEU A 149 5.26 2.25 -1.65
CA LEU A 149 6.25 3.14 -1.08
C LEU A 149 5.84 3.52 0.35
N PRO A 150 6.72 3.39 1.36
CA PRO A 150 6.46 3.92 2.69
C PRO A 150 6.43 5.46 2.66
N ALA A 151 5.71 6.06 3.62
CA ALA A 151 5.52 7.51 3.74
C ALA A 151 6.83 8.31 3.82
N THR A 152 7.91 7.70 4.31
CA THR A 152 9.24 8.29 4.44
C THR A 152 10.12 8.15 3.19
N SER A 153 9.61 7.56 2.12
CA SER A 153 10.37 7.34 0.89
C SER A 153 10.73 8.65 0.20
N ALA A 154 11.79 8.60 -0.61
CA ALA A 154 12.07 9.66 -1.57
C ALA A 154 10.86 9.92 -2.47
N ARG A 155 10.60 11.21 -2.75
CA ARG A 155 9.51 11.68 -3.61
C ARG A 155 9.52 11.09 -5.02
N ALA A 156 10.68 10.64 -5.50
CA ALA A 156 10.89 10.18 -6.87
C ALA A 156 11.54 8.80 -6.89
N LEU A 157 11.21 7.99 -7.90
CA LEU A 157 11.92 6.74 -8.12
C LEU A 157 13.38 7.01 -8.52
N PRO A 158 14.33 6.20 -8.03
CA PRO A 158 15.69 6.19 -8.56
C PRO A 158 15.67 5.76 -10.04
N ARG A 159 16.81 5.91 -10.71
CA ARG A 159 16.97 5.38 -12.06
C ARG A 159 17.03 3.86 -12.02
N LEU A 160 16.11 3.22 -12.73
CA LEU A 160 15.93 1.78 -12.82
C LEU A 160 16.03 1.34 -14.29
N PRO A 161 17.23 1.45 -14.92
CA PRO A 161 17.40 1.16 -16.35
C PRO A 161 17.05 -0.28 -16.73
N VAL A 162 17.17 -1.21 -15.78
CA VAL A 162 16.77 -2.62 -15.96
C VAL A 162 15.27 -2.78 -16.27
N LEU A 163 14.46 -1.77 -15.95
CA LEU A 163 13.02 -1.73 -16.18
C LEU A 163 12.63 -0.89 -17.41
N ALA A 164 13.56 -0.54 -18.31
CA ALA A 164 13.27 0.30 -19.48
C ALA A 164 12.16 -0.26 -20.38
N ASP A 165 12.00 -1.58 -20.40
CA ASP A 165 11.00 -2.30 -21.19
C ASP A 165 9.70 -2.59 -20.43
N LEU A 166 9.53 -2.04 -19.21
CA LEU A 166 8.34 -2.25 -18.40
C LEU A 166 7.09 -1.68 -19.08
N THR A 167 6.03 -2.48 -19.13
CA THR A 167 4.76 -2.11 -19.78
C THR A 167 3.62 -1.87 -18.81
N HIS A 168 3.72 -2.40 -17.57
CA HIS A 168 2.69 -2.33 -16.54
C HIS A 168 3.32 -1.95 -15.21
N LEU A 169 2.86 -0.86 -14.61
CA LEU A 169 3.36 -0.37 -13.33
C LEU A 169 2.20 0.08 -12.44
N MET A 170 2.24 -0.31 -11.18
CA MET A 170 1.47 0.27 -10.11
C MET A 170 2.39 0.96 -9.11
N VAL A 171 2.07 2.19 -8.71
CA VAL A 171 2.74 2.90 -7.62
C VAL A 171 1.69 3.30 -6.59
N SER A 172 1.90 2.94 -5.33
CA SER A 172 1.02 3.30 -4.23
C SER A 172 1.78 3.99 -3.10
N THR A 173 1.26 5.14 -2.71
CA THR A 173 1.61 5.93 -1.51
C THR A 173 0.36 6.10 -0.64
N GLY A 174 0.53 6.59 0.59
CA GLY A 174 -0.58 7.07 1.40
C GLY A 174 -1.23 8.33 0.80
N PRO A 175 -2.55 8.52 0.94
CA PRO A 175 -3.25 9.69 0.40
C PRO A 175 -2.75 11.03 0.94
N LEU A 176 -2.21 11.05 2.16
CA LEU A 176 -1.73 12.26 2.83
C LEU A 176 -0.21 12.24 3.06
N ASP A 177 0.49 11.27 2.46
CA ASP A 177 1.93 11.21 2.49
C ASP A 177 2.52 12.33 1.64
N GLU A 178 3.85 12.44 1.69
CA GLU A 178 4.58 13.30 0.78
C GLU A 178 4.29 12.91 -0.69
N PRO A 179 3.96 13.88 -1.58
CA PRO A 179 3.54 13.56 -2.94
C PRO A 179 4.62 12.85 -3.77
N PHE A 180 4.23 11.76 -4.42
CA PHE A 180 5.05 11.07 -5.40
C PHE A 180 5.19 11.88 -6.69
N ASP A 181 6.43 12.16 -7.10
CA ASP A 181 6.78 12.91 -8.29
C ASP A 181 6.69 12.05 -9.56
N CYS A 182 5.61 12.25 -10.31
CA CYS A 182 5.33 11.54 -11.55
C CYS A 182 6.38 11.77 -12.65
N ARG A 183 7.25 12.80 -12.56
CA ARG A 183 8.36 12.98 -13.52
C ARG A 183 9.33 11.80 -13.52
N SER A 184 9.47 11.11 -12.38
CA SER A 184 10.32 9.93 -12.27
C SER A 184 9.84 8.75 -13.13
N LEU A 185 8.58 8.76 -13.59
CA LEU A 185 8.02 7.73 -14.47
C LEU A 185 8.48 7.85 -15.93
N LEU A 186 9.02 9.01 -16.33
CA LEU A 186 9.51 9.25 -17.70
C LEU A 186 10.68 8.34 -18.11
N GLN A 187 11.29 7.66 -17.15
CA GLN A 187 12.30 6.65 -17.41
C GLN A 187 11.76 5.35 -18.03
N PHE A 188 10.43 5.16 -18.11
CA PHE A 188 9.78 3.96 -18.66
C PHE A 188 9.14 4.24 -20.03
N PRO A 189 9.91 4.28 -21.12
CA PRO A 189 9.41 4.70 -22.44
C PRO A 189 8.39 3.72 -23.06
N ARG A 190 8.28 2.49 -22.54
CA ARG A 190 7.34 1.47 -23.03
C ARG A 190 6.11 1.30 -22.14
N LEU A 191 5.92 2.14 -21.12
CA LEU A 191 4.83 2.00 -20.16
C LEU A 191 3.47 2.21 -20.82
N ARG A 192 2.60 1.19 -20.77
CA ARG A 192 1.27 1.18 -21.39
C ARG A 192 0.14 1.20 -20.39
N SER A 193 0.34 0.58 -19.23
CA SER A 193 -0.65 0.53 -18.14
C SER A 193 -0.04 1.08 -16.87
N LEU A 194 -0.68 2.10 -16.32
CA LEU A 194 -0.22 2.77 -15.11
C LEU A 194 -1.37 2.87 -14.10
N ALA A 195 -1.13 2.37 -12.89
CA ALA A 195 -1.99 2.59 -11.74
C ALA A 195 -1.25 3.43 -10.69
N LEU A 196 -1.84 4.55 -10.28
CA LEU A 196 -1.31 5.42 -9.24
C LEU A 196 -2.29 5.46 -8.07
N SER A 197 -1.76 5.44 -6.86
CA SER A 197 -2.55 5.59 -5.64
C SER A 197 -1.87 6.53 -4.65
N GLY A 198 -2.66 7.37 -4.01
CA GLY A 198 -2.22 8.25 -2.92
C GLY A 198 -1.89 9.67 -3.37
N SER A 199 -0.95 10.31 -2.65
CA SER A 199 -0.50 11.68 -2.87
C SER A 199 0.43 11.77 -4.09
N LEU A 200 0.12 12.64 -5.06
CA LEU A 200 0.81 12.72 -6.35
C LEU A 200 1.21 14.16 -6.69
N ALA A 201 2.36 14.34 -7.33
CA ALA A 201 2.84 15.63 -7.84
C ALA A 201 3.29 15.53 -9.29
N ASN A 202 3.29 16.67 -9.98
CA ASN A 202 3.73 16.81 -11.38
C ASN A 202 2.99 15.86 -12.34
N LEU A 203 1.67 15.69 -12.14
CA LEU A 203 0.81 14.85 -12.97
C LEU A 203 0.84 15.21 -14.47
N GLY A 204 1.24 16.43 -14.81
CA GLY A 204 1.48 16.87 -16.19
C GLY A 204 2.47 15.98 -16.94
N ALA A 205 3.47 15.41 -16.26
CA ALA A 205 4.47 14.53 -16.88
C ALA A 205 3.86 13.26 -17.51
N LEU A 206 2.67 12.85 -17.07
CA LEU A 206 2.03 11.63 -17.56
C LEU A 206 1.67 11.69 -19.06
N GLU A 207 1.45 12.88 -19.64
CA GLU A 207 1.10 12.99 -21.06
C GLU A 207 2.23 12.58 -22.01
N ALA A 208 3.48 12.62 -21.54
CA ALA A 208 4.64 12.19 -22.31
C ALA A 208 4.80 10.66 -22.36
N LEU A 209 4.02 9.92 -21.56
CA LEU A 209 4.04 8.46 -21.54
C LEU A 209 3.04 7.88 -22.54
N PRO A 210 3.35 6.76 -23.21
CA PRO A 210 2.50 6.20 -24.25
C PRO A 210 1.39 5.31 -23.66
N LEU A 211 0.66 5.86 -22.69
CA LEU A 211 -0.34 5.17 -21.86
C LEU A 211 -1.58 4.80 -22.68
N ARG A 212 -1.98 3.53 -22.54
CA ARG A 212 -3.26 2.98 -23.00
C ARG A 212 -4.26 2.84 -21.87
N GLN A 213 -3.77 2.62 -20.66
CA GLN A 213 -4.57 2.49 -19.45
C GLN A 213 -3.98 3.37 -18.36
N LEU A 214 -4.83 4.19 -17.73
CA LEU A 214 -4.45 5.00 -16.58
C LEU A 214 -5.51 4.83 -15.48
N GLN A 215 -5.06 4.43 -14.30
CA GLN A 215 -5.87 4.37 -13.08
C GLN A 215 -5.29 5.31 -12.04
N ILE A 216 -6.14 6.11 -11.39
CA ILE A 216 -5.75 6.96 -10.25
C ILE A 216 -6.70 6.70 -9.09
N ARG A 217 -6.17 6.38 -7.91
CA ARG A 217 -6.97 6.07 -6.72
C ARG A 217 -6.53 6.87 -5.52
N PHE A 218 -7.46 7.14 -4.62
CA PHE A 218 -7.19 7.75 -3.32
C PHE A 218 -6.31 9.02 -3.40
N CYS A 219 -6.56 9.86 -4.40
CA CYS A 219 -5.71 11.01 -4.70
C CYS A 219 -6.42 12.31 -4.28
N PRO A 220 -5.98 12.99 -3.21
CA PRO A 220 -6.68 14.17 -2.68
C PRO A 220 -6.51 15.41 -3.53
N ASP A 221 -5.50 15.45 -4.40
CA ASP A 221 -5.21 16.56 -5.29
C ASP A 221 -4.83 16.03 -6.67
N LEU A 222 -5.71 16.24 -7.65
CA LEU A 222 -5.47 15.92 -9.06
C LEU A 222 -5.07 17.15 -9.89
N SER A 223 -4.71 18.25 -9.24
CA SER A 223 -4.25 19.46 -9.92
C SER A 223 -3.06 19.14 -10.83
N GLY A 224 -3.04 19.78 -12.00
CA GLY A 224 -2.04 19.50 -13.02
C GLY A 224 -2.22 18.21 -13.81
N LEU A 225 -3.22 17.35 -13.52
CA LEU A 225 -3.55 16.23 -14.41
C LEU A 225 -4.03 16.76 -15.77
N PRO A 226 -3.39 16.37 -16.89
CA PRO A 226 -3.78 16.81 -18.23
C PRO A 226 -5.21 16.38 -18.59
N PRO A 227 -5.86 17.08 -19.54
CA PRO A 227 -7.08 16.58 -20.16
C PRO A 227 -6.84 15.19 -20.75
N LEU A 228 -7.81 14.28 -20.64
CA LEU A 228 -7.69 12.89 -21.11
C LEU A 228 -7.40 12.81 -22.61
N ARG A 229 -7.82 13.81 -23.39
CA ARG A 229 -7.54 13.89 -24.84
C ARG A 229 -6.04 14.02 -25.16
N SER A 230 -5.24 14.49 -24.21
CA SER A 230 -3.79 14.71 -24.36
C SER A 230 -3.03 13.39 -24.38
N PHE A 231 -3.66 12.29 -23.95
CA PHE A 231 -3.11 10.94 -24.05
C PHE A 231 -3.59 10.31 -25.36
N PRO A 232 -2.77 10.25 -26.43
CA PRO A 232 -3.24 9.85 -27.77
C PRO A 232 -3.61 8.36 -27.88
N GLU A 233 -3.00 7.51 -27.06
CA GLU A 233 -3.23 6.05 -27.09
C GLU A 233 -4.20 5.54 -26.02
N LEU A 234 -4.75 6.43 -25.18
CA LEU A 234 -5.61 6.04 -24.06
C LEU A 234 -6.89 5.35 -24.55
N THR A 235 -7.13 4.13 -24.05
CA THR A 235 -8.31 3.29 -24.32
C THR A 235 -9.08 2.93 -23.04
N SER A 236 -8.52 3.17 -21.85
CA SER A 236 -9.19 2.98 -20.57
C SER A 236 -8.70 4.00 -19.54
N PHE A 237 -9.64 4.55 -18.76
CA PHE A 237 -9.33 5.48 -17.68
C PHE A 237 -10.20 5.25 -16.45
N LEU A 238 -9.60 5.06 -15.28
CA LEU A 238 -10.32 4.91 -14.02
C LEU A 238 -9.84 5.91 -12.99
N ALA A 239 -10.79 6.56 -12.32
CA ALA A 239 -10.52 7.34 -11.12
C ALA A 239 -11.50 6.97 -10.01
N TRP A 240 -10.98 6.71 -8.80
CA TRP A 240 -11.81 6.30 -7.66
C TRP A 240 -11.28 6.88 -6.34
N ASN A 241 -12.16 7.47 -5.52
CA ASN A 241 -11.78 8.25 -4.33
C ASN A 241 -10.75 9.32 -4.70
N VAL A 242 -11.17 10.30 -5.49
CA VAL A 242 -10.27 11.35 -6.00
C VAL A 242 -10.85 12.74 -5.75
N ASP A 243 -9.97 13.75 -5.84
CA ASP A 243 -10.33 15.17 -5.84
C ASP A 243 -11.63 15.44 -6.60
N ALA A 244 -12.55 16.14 -5.95
CA ALA A 244 -13.87 16.38 -6.47
C ALA A 244 -13.89 17.40 -7.61
N ALA A 245 -13.03 18.43 -7.57
CA ALA A 245 -13.03 19.48 -8.57
C ALA A 245 -12.59 18.97 -9.95
N VAL A 246 -11.39 18.38 -10.02
CA VAL A 246 -10.86 17.75 -11.22
C VAL A 246 -11.65 16.50 -11.57
N GLY A 247 -12.12 15.73 -10.58
CA GLY A 247 -12.98 14.57 -10.81
C GLY A 247 -14.29 14.92 -11.54
N ARG A 248 -14.93 16.06 -11.25
CA ARG A 248 -16.08 16.56 -12.02
C ARG A 248 -15.71 16.86 -13.47
N ARG A 249 -14.55 17.49 -13.72
CA ARG A 249 -14.02 17.75 -15.07
C ARG A 249 -13.84 16.43 -15.84
N LEU A 250 -13.16 15.45 -15.24
CA LEU A 250 -12.91 14.14 -15.84
C LEU A 250 -14.20 13.39 -16.19
N ARG A 251 -15.24 13.46 -15.35
CA ARG A 251 -16.57 12.90 -15.67
C ARG A 251 -17.16 13.51 -16.93
N THR A 252 -17.03 14.82 -17.12
CA THR A 252 -17.49 15.51 -18.32
C THR A 252 -16.68 15.07 -19.53
N GLU A 253 -15.35 14.99 -19.40
CA GLU A 253 -14.47 14.52 -20.48
C GLU A 253 -14.85 13.10 -20.93
N LEU A 254 -15.10 12.16 -19.99
CA LEU A 254 -15.52 10.78 -20.29
C LEU A 254 -16.86 10.66 -21.02
N ARG A 255 -17.68 11.72 -21.04
CA ARG A 255 -18.94 11.77 -21.81
C ARG A 255 -18.78 12.52 -23.14
N GLY A 256 -17.61 13.09 -23.39
CA GLY A 256 -17.29 13.87 -24.57
C GLY A 256 -16.63 13.04 -25.69
N PRO A 257 -15.88 13.68 -26.61
CA PRO A 257 -15.31 13.03 -27.78
C PRO A 257 -14.37 11.85 -27.47
N ILE A 258 -13.68 11.88 -26.32
CA ILE A 258 -12.78 10.79 -25.95
C ILE A 258 -13.53 9.48 -25.69
N ALA A 259 -14.82 9.52 -25.33
CA ALA A 259 -15.62 8.33 -25.08
C ALA A 259 -15.59 7.34 -26.26
N GLN A 260 -15.50 7.85 -27.49
CA GLN A 260 -15.44 7.03 -28.70
C GLN A 260 -14.13 6.23 -28.82
N ARG A 261 -13.05 6.68 -28.17
CA ARG A 261 -11.76 5.97 -28.11
C ARG A 261 -11.64 4.99 -26.95
N LEU A 262 -12.47 5.15 -25.91
CA LEU A 262 -12.39 4.34 -24.70
C LEU A 262 -13.14 3.02 -24.90
N THR A 263 -12.39 1.97 -25.24
CA THR A 263 -12.92 0.62 -25.46
C THR A 263 -12.87 -0.26 -24.21
N GLY A 264 -12.05 0.12 -23.21
CA GLY A 264 -11.94 -0.58 -21.93
C GLY A 264 -12.82 0.01 -20.83
N HIS A 265 -12.85 -0.65 -19.68
CA HIS A 265 -13.58 -0.16 -18.51
C HIS A 265 -13.08 1.25 -18.13
N SER A 266 -13.99 2.22 -18.12
CA SER A 266 -13.66 3.62 -17.84
C SER A 266 -14.71 4.25 -16.95
N GLY A 267 -14.28 5.08 -15.99
CA GLY A 267 -15.19 5.69 -15.05
C GLY A 267 -14.51 6.55 -14.00
N VAL A 268 -15.24 7.53 -13.48
CA VAL A 268 -14.82 8.38 -12.36
C VAL A 268 -15.87 8.30 -11.27
N SER A 269 -15.50 7.79 -10.12
CA SER A 269 -16.43 7.51 -9.00
C SER A 269 -15.85 7.90 -7.65
N GLN A 270 -16.73 8.11 -6.67
CA GLN A 270 -16.36 8.60 -5.33
C GLN A 270 -15.52 9.88 -5.37
N LEU A 271 -16.18 10.99 -5.70
CA LEU A 271 -15.55 12.31 -5.65
C LEU A 271 -15.47 12.78 -4.20
N ARG A 272 -14.29 13.20 -3.76
CA ARG A 272 -14.00 13.54 -2.37
C ARG A 272 -13.38 14.92 -2.30
N GLU A 273 -13.83 15.73 -1.35
CA GLU A 273 -13.15 16.97 -0.99
C GLU A 273 -12.00 16.62 -0.03
N ARG A 274 -10.94 17.44 0.00
CA ARG A 274 -9.74 17.21 0.83
C ARG A 274 -10.03 16.84 2.30
N PRO A 275 -10.99 17.49 3.01
CA PRO A 275 -11.30 17.13 4.40
C PRO A 275 -11.69 15.67 4.60
N TRP A 276 -12.33 15.03 3.61
CA TRP A 276 -12.69 13.61 3.70
C TRP A 276 -11.45 12.71 3.76
N PHE A 277 -10.39 13.06 3.04
CA PHE A 277 -9.13 12.30 3.10
C PHE A 277 -8.45 12.46 4.46
N VAL A 278 -8.48 13.66 5.04
CA VAL A 278 -7.97 13.92 6.41
C VAL A 278 -8.73 13.09 7.43
N GLU A 279 -10.07 13.07 7.37
CA GLU A 279 -10.91 12.27 8.26
C GLU A 279 -10.67 10.76 8.16
N GLU A 280 -10.30 10.27 6.98
CA GLU A 280 -10.18 8.84 6.72
C GLU A 280 -8.75 8.32 6.87
N TYR A 281 -7.74 9.15 6.55
CA TYR A 281 -6.34 8.75 6.48
C TYR A 281 -5.39 9.61 7.32
N GLY A 282 -5.84 10.76 7.82
CA GLY A 282 -5.00 11.74 8.51
C GLY A 282 -5.15 11.77 10.02
N LEU A 283 -6.01 10.92 10.58
CA LEU A 283 -6.24 10.91 12.01
C LEU A 283 -5.06 10.24 12.74
N PRO A 284 -4.53 10.88 13.80
CA PRO A 284 -3.32 10.41 14.49
C PRO A 284 -3.57 9.20 15.41
N PHE A 285 -4.71 8.53 15.31
CA PHE A 285 -5.09 7.46 16.24
C PHE A 285 -4.63 6.06 15.79
N ALA A 286 -3.83 5.96 14.73
CA ALA A 286 -3.41 4.68 14.16
C ALA A 286 -2.52 3.86 15.13
N GLY A 287 -1.76 4.54 16.00
CA GLY A 287 -0.91 3.90 17.01
C GLY A 287 -1.65 3.51 18.30
N TRP A 288 -2.92 3.90 18.45
CA TRP A 288 -3.67 3.66 19.69
C TRP A 288 -4.16 2.22 19.77
N ALA A 289 -4.46 1.77 20.99
CA ALA A 289 -5.13 0.48 21.17
C ALA A 289 -6.45 0.45 20.36
N PRO A 290 -6.79 -0.67 19.68
CA PRO A 290 -7.85 -0.67 18.66
C PRO A 290 -9.21 -0.12 19.13
N ARG A 291 -9.60 -0.40 20.38
CA ARG A 291 -10.86 0.05 20.96
C ARG A 291 -10.87 1.56 21.25
N THR A 292 -9.78 2.10 21.78
CA THR A 292 -9.66 3.53 22.12
C THR A 292 -9.44 4.36 20.86
N GLY A 293 -8.59 3.91 19.93
CA GLY A 293 -8.41 4.56 18.63
C GLY A 293 -9.71 4.65 17.81
N ALA A 294 -10.51 3.58 17.80
CA ALA A 294 -11.84 3.60 17.17
C ALA A 294 -12.81 4.60 17.85
N ALA A 295 -12.75 4.72 19.18
CA ALA A 295 -13.58 5.66 19.91
C ALA A 295 -13.15 7.13 19.67
N ALA A 296 -11.85 7.40 19.65
CA ALA A 296 -11.29 8.72 19.33
C ALA A 296 -11.63 9.13 17.89
N THR A 297 -11.48 8.21 16.93
CA THR A 297 -11.88 8.40 15.52
C THR A 297 -13.37 8.75 15.42
N LYS A 298 -14.22 8.03 16.16
CA LYS A 298 -15.66 8.32 16.18
C LYS A 298 -15.96 9.70 16.78
N ALA A 299 -15.30 10.08 17.87
CA ALA A 299 -15.46 11.40 18.48
C ALA A 299 -15.05 12.51 17.51
N PHE A 300 -13.91 12.36 16.83
CA PHE A 300 -13.46 13.27 15.79
C PHE A 300 -14.50 13.41 14.66
N LYS A 301 -14.98 12.29 14.11
CA LYS A 301 -15.98 12.30 13.02
C LYS A 301 -17.30 12.97 13.44
N VAL A 302 -17.69 12.88 14.71
CA VAL A 302 -18.86 13.59 15.25
C VAL A 302 -18.61 15.11 15.28
N ALA A 303 -17.45 15.54 15.80
CA ALA A 303 -17.08 16.95 15.86
C ALA A 303 -16.93 17.58 14.47
N SER A 304 -16.19 16.93 13.56
CA SER A 304 -16.01 17.38 12.18
C SER A 304 -17.37 17.55 11.46
N LYS A 305 -18.27 16.58 11.63
CA LYS A 305 -19.62 16.66 11.05
C LYS A 305 -20.46 17.81 11.63
N ALA A 306 -20.26 18.17 12.90
CA ALA A 306 -20.93 19.34 13.49
C ALA A 306 -20.42 20.63 12.86
N ILE A 307 -19.09 20.77 12.70
CA ILE A 307 -18.45 21.91 12.04
C ILE A 307 -18.92 22.03 10.58
N GLY A 308 -18.88 20.93 9.82
CA GLY A 308 -19.33 20.91 8.42
C GLY A 308 -20.81 21.23 8.21
N ARG A 309 -21.62 21.23 9.28
CA ARG A 309 -23.03 21.66 9.29
C ARG A 309 -23.23 23.11 9.76
N GLY A 310 -22.15 23.86 9.94
CA GLY A 310 -22.17 25.24 10.43
C GLY A 310 -22.26 25.36 11.96
N GLY A 311 -21.91 24.31 12.70
CA GLY A 311 -21.81 24.36 14.15
C GLY A 311 -20.61 25.18 14.65
N ASP A 312 -20.63 25.57 15.93
CA ASP A 312 -19.54 26.32 16.55
C ASP A 312 -18.26 25.47 16.62
N VAL A 313 -17.18 25.99 16.05
CA VAL A 313 -15.90 25.27 15.92
C VAL A 313 -15.27 25.04 17.30
N ARG A 314 -15.36 26.01 18.20
CA ARG A 314 -14.79 25.90 19.56
C ARG A 314 -15.54 24.86 20.37
N GLU A 315 -16.87 24.84 20.29
CA GLU A 315 -17.69 23.83 20.95
C GLU A 315 -17.37 22.43 20.42
N ALA A 316 -17.24 22.27 19.10
CA ALA A 316 -16.89 20.99 18.48
C ALA A 316 -15.49 20.50 18.91
N VAL A 317 -14.49 21.39 18.90
CA VAL A 317 -13.12 21.07 19.35
C VAL A 317 -13.12 20.70 20.84
N THR A 318 -13.67 21.54 21.70
CA THR A 318 -13.66 21.28 23.15
C THR A 318 -14.49 20.06 23.54
N GLY A 319 -15.60 19.79 22.85
CA GLY A 319 -16.40 18.57 23.00
C GLY A 319 -15.64 17.30 22.59
N PHE A 320 -14.86 17.36 21.51
CA PHE A 320 -13.96 16.28 21.11
C PHE A 320 -12.91 16.01 22.19
N VAL A 321 -12.22 17.05 22.69
CA VAL A 321 -11.15 16.91 23.68
C VAL A 321 -11.66 16.27 24.97
N ARG A 322 -12.81 16.72 25.49
CA ARG A 322 -13.45 16.10 26.67
C ARG A 322 -13.76 14.63 26.42
N ARG A 323 -14.30 14.31 25.23
CA ARG A 323 -14.67 12.93 24.91
C ARG A 323 -13.46 12.01 24.80
N VAL A 324 -12.32 12.54 24.37
CA VAL A 324 -11.04 11.81 24.38
C VAL A 324 -10.51 11.64 25.80
N GLY A 325 -10.60 12.68 26.65
CA GLY A 325 -10.18 12.60 28.06
C GLY A 325 -10.92 11.54 28.88
N GLU A 326 -12.16 11.21 28.50
CA GLU A 326 -12.95 10.14 29.12
C GLU A 326 -12.51 8.71 28.69
N LEU A 327 -11.61 8.58 27.71
CA LEU A 327 -11.14 7.28 27.24
C LEU A 327 -10.07 6.71 28.19
N PRO A 328 -10.11 5.39 28.46
CA PRO A 328 -9.09 4.77 29.31
C PRO A 328 -7.73 4.71 28.58
N GLY A 329 -6.64 4.89 29.33
CA GLY A 329 -5.27 4.72 28.82
C GLY A 329 -4.80 5.83 27.88
N VAL A 330 -5.23 7.07 28.12
CA VAL A 330 -4.73 8.27 27.42
C VAL A 330 -3.49 8.80 28.14
N GLU A 331 -2.32 8.38 27.67
CA GLU A 331 -1.02 8.77 28.19
C GLU A 331 -0.39 9.84 27.29
N THR A 332 0.86 10.26 27.57
CA THR A 332 1.51 11.39 26.88
C THR A 332 1.42 11.33 25.35
N GLY A 333 1.63 10.16 24.73
CA GLY A 333 1.55 10.01 23.27
C GLY A 333 0.15 10.23 22.73
N GLU A 334 -0.86 9.60 23.35
CA GLU A 334 -2.27 9.79 22.98
C GLU A 334 -2.73 11.25 23.17
N ARG A 335 -2.14 11.98 24.11
CA ARG A 335 -2.45 13.40 24.34
C ARG A 335 -1.91 14.29 23.23
N GLU A 336 -0.70 14.01 22.75
CA GLU A 336 -0.11 14.70 21.61
C GLU A 336 -0.93 14.46 20.34
N ASP A 337 -1.33 13.21 20.10
CA ASP A 337 -2.23 12.84 19.00
C ASP A 337 -3.58 13.55 19.10
N ALA A 338 -4.15 13.65 20.32
CA ALA A 338 -5.39 14.38 20.54
C ALA A 338 -5.24 15.89 20.28
N ALA A 339 -4.08 16.48 20.56
CA ALA A 339 -3.79 17.88 20.26
C ALA A 339 -3.72 18.12 18.74
N GLU A 340 -3.02 17.26 17.99
CA GLU A 340 -2.98 17.35 16.53
C GLU A 340 -4.38 17.14 15.92
N ALA A 341 -5.18 16.23 16.46
CA ALA A 341 -6.57 16.07 16.04
C ALA A 341 -7.43 17.31 16.33
N ALA A 342 -7.20 18.02 17.44
CA ALA A 342 -7.87 19.28 17.73
C ALA A 342 -7.49 20.38 16.72
N VAL A 343 -6.22 20.44 16.30
CA VAL A 343 -5.75 21.34 15.24
C VAL A 343 -6.46 21.03 13.92
N LEU A 344 -6.55 19.76 13.53
CA LEU A 344 -7.26 19.35 12.31
C LEU A 344 -8.74 19.77 12.32
N LEU A 345 -9.43 19.65 13.47
CA LEU A 345 -10.81 20.15 13.60
C LEU A 345 -10.88 21.67 13.46
N GLY A 346 -9.91 22.41 14.01
CA GLY A 346 -9.77 23.84 13.82
C GLY A 346 -9.64 24.23 12.34
N GLU A 347 -8.73 23.57 11.62
CA GLU A 347 -8.51 23.79 10.19
C GLU A 347 -9.77 23.54 9.35
N ILE A 348 -10.51 22.46 9.67
CA ILE A 348 -11.81 22.17 9.03
C ILE A 348 -12.82 23.32 9.26
N GLY A 349 -12.78 23.95 10.43
CA GLY A 349 -13.61 25.10 10.79
C GLY A 349 -13.06 26.45 10.34
N GLY A 350 -11.93 26.50 9.63
CA GLY A 350 -11.29 27.76 9.21
C GLY A 350 -10.59 28.53 10.34
N VAL A 351 -10.19 27.82 11.40
CA VAL A 351 -9.48 28.37 12.56
C VAL A 351 -8.01 27.99 12.48
N ASP A 352 -7.13 28.89 12.93
CA ASP A 352 -5.69 28.66 12.94
C ASP A 352 -5.25 27.70 14.07
N ARG A 353 -4.03 27.17 13.92
CA ARG A 353 -3.43 26.19 14.83
C ARG A 353 -3.34 26.70 16.27
N ASP A 354 -2.87 27.92 16.49
CA ASP A 354 -2.63 28.45 17.84
C ASP A 354 -3.95 28.64 18.59
N THR A 355 -4.98 29.10 17.88
CA THR A 355 -6.33 29.22 18.43
C THR A 355 -6.91 27.83 18.80
N ALA A 356 -6.79 26.84 17.91
CA ALA A 356 -7.29 25.49 18.16
C ALA A 356 -6.55 24.80 19.33
N LEU A 357 -5.22 24.96 19.41
CA LEU A 357 -4.41 24.50 20.53
C LEU A 357 -4.79 25.22 21.82
N GLY A 358 -5.01 26.53 21.79
CA GLY A 358 -5.48 27.28 22.95
C GLY A 358 -6.81 26.76 23.50
N TRP A 359 -7.71 26.27 22.64
CA TRP A 359 -8.94 25.60 23.08
C TRP A 359 -8.67 24.22 23.67
N PHE A 360 -7.82 23.42 23.05
CA PHE A 360 -7.40 22.11 23.57
C PHE A 360 -6.80 22.23 24.98
N GLU A 361 -5.86 23.14 25.15
CA GLU A 361 -5.17 23.44 26.41
C GLU A 361 -6.13 23.88 27.53
N ALA A 362 -7.19 24.61 27.17
CA ALA A 362 -8.15 25.12 28.15
C ALA A 362 -9.10 24.07 28.72
N VAL A 363 -9.23 22.89 28.09
CA VAL A 363 -10.16 21.83 28.53
C VAL A 363 -9.51 20.47 28.75
N ARG A 364 -8.22 20.28 28.44
CA ARG A 364 -7.53 19.05 28.80
C ARG A 364 -7.42 18.93 30.32
N ASP A 365 -7.93 17.85 30.89
CA ASP A 365 -7.97 17.56 32.33
C ASP A 365 -7.14 16.34 32.75
N PHE A 366 -6.40 15.77 31.79
CA PHE A 366 -5.58 14.58 31.95
C PHE A 366 -4.10 14.90 32.09
#